data_AF-A0A5J6WLA9-F1
#
_entry.id   AF-A0A5J6WLA9-F1
#
_cell.length_a   1.000
_cell.length_b   1.000
_cell.length_c   1.000
_cell.angle_alpha   90.00
_cell.angle_beta   90.00
_cell.angle_gamma   90.00
#
_symmetry.space_group_name_H-M   'P 1'
#
loop_
_entity.id
_entity.type
_entity.pdbx_description
1 polymer ?
#
loop_
_entity_poly.entity_id
_entity_poly.type
_entity_poly.pdbx_seq_one_letter_code
_entity_poly.pdbx_strand_id
1 'polypeptide(L)'
;MKKNLIILFSTAFSTALLSGCAGLGAATVGAVMYYKSQSHEVATVDIKAPASNVYQTALKIVNSNENVDLVKQDDAAMLLDINQADTAASIKIAKVSNGLSQLTISADSSTDGGEDNANSRVLDGVFRICKELNVECRLSE
;
A
#
# COMPACT_ATOMS: atom_id res chain seq x y z
N MET A 1 -23.85 -8.97 -75.85
CA MET A 1 -23.38 -9.89 -74.79
C MET A 1 -22.39 -9.15 -73.89
N LYS A 2 -22.65 -9.16 -72.58
CA LYS A 2 -21.76 -8.96 -71.42
C LYS A 2 -20.93 -7.66 -71.32
N LYS A 3 -21.52 -6.66 -70.65
CA LYS A 3 -20.86 -5.71 -69.73
C LYS A 3 -20.17 -6.50 -68.60
N ASN A 4 -18.99 -6.04 -68.15
CA ASN A 4 -18.39 -6.27 -66.81
C ASN A 4 -17.22 -5.27 -66.67
N LEU A 5 -17.42 -4.06 -66.15
CA LEU A 5 -17.41 -3.66 -64.73
C LEU A 5 -16.13 -4.08 -64.00
N ILE A 6 -15.09 -3.25 -64.08
CA ILE A 6 -13.87 -3.34 -63.27
C ILE A 6 -14.14 -2.59 -61.97
N ILE A 7 -14.22 -3.33 -60.86
CA ILE A 7 -14.39 -2.80 -59.51
C ILE A 7 -13.00 -2.45 -58.96
N LEU A 8 -12.77 -1.17 -58.69
CA LEU A 8 -11.62 -0.66 -57.92
C LEU A 8 -11.79 -1.07 -56.45
N PHE A 9 -10.96 -2.01 -55.98
CA PHE A 9 -10.85 -2.34 -54.56
C PHE A 9 -9.84 -1.40 -53.89
N SER A 10 -10.34 -0.38 -53.21
CA SER A 10 -9.57 0.44 -52.26
C SER A 10 -9.52 -0.28 -50.90
N THR A 11 -8.50 -1.09 -50.66
CA THR A 11 -8.21 -1.61 -49.32
C THR A 11 -7.24 -0.67 -48.61
N ALA A 12 -7.80 0.36 -47.99
CA ALA A 12 -7.17 1.01 -46.85
C ALA A 12 -7.54 0.17 -45.62
N PHE A 13 -6.66 -0.72 -45.17
CA PHE A 13 -6.78 -1.35 -43.87
C PHE A 13 -5.57 -1.00 -43.02
N SER A 14 -5.85 -0.10 -42.10
CA SER A 14 -4.98 0.58 -41.15
C SER A 14 -3.98 -0.34 -40.45
N THR A 15 -2.70 0.00 -40.54
CA THR A 15 -1.66 -0.46 -39.62
C THR A 15 -1.87 0.21 -38.26
N ALA A 16 -2.63 -0.41 -37.37
CA ALA A 16 -2.66 -0.06 -35.95
C ALA A 16 -1.48 -0.74 -35.23
N LEU A 17 -0.27 -0.18 -35.38
CA LEU A 17 0.83 -0.42 -34.45
C LEU A 17 0.58 0.42 -33.20
N LEU A 18 -0.21 -0.08 -32.27
CA LEU A 18 -0.20 0.40 -30.89
C LEU A 18 0.85 -0.38 -30.12
N SER A 19 2.13 -0.12 -30.43
CA SER A 19 3.23 -0.37 -29.50
C SER A 19 3.20 0.69 -28.41
N GLY A 20 2.15 0.67 -27.60
CA GLY A 20 2.08 1.43 -26.38
C GLY A 20 2.58 0.55 -25.25
N CYS A 21 3.85 0.71 -24.85
CA CYS A 21 4.25 0.41 -23.49
C CYS A 21 3.53 1.41 -22.58
N ALA A 22 2.24 1.19 -22.36
CA ALA A 22 1.45 1.97 -21.42
C ALA A 22 1.90 1.59 -20.00
N GLY A 23 2.85 2.37 -19.50
CA GLY A 23 3.01 2.66 -18.08
C GLY A 23 3.43 1.49 -17.20
N LEU A 24 4.74 1.34 -17.02
CA LEU A 24 5.27 0.87 -15.74
C LEU A 24 4.80 1.86 -14.65
N GLY A 25 3.84 1.44 -13.85
CA GLY A 25 3.61 1.90 -12.48
C GLY A 25 2.96 3.27 -12.32
N ALA A 26 1.64 3.36 -12.47
CA ALA A 26 0.92 4.20 -11.52
C ALA A 26 0.97 3.46 -10.18
N ALA A 27 1.63 4.00 -9.16
CA ALA A 27 1.46 3.48 -7.80
C ALA A 27 -0.04 3.52 -7.49
N THR A 28 -0.66 2.35 -7.47
CA THR A 28 -2.10 2.26 -7.27
C THR A 28 -2.37 2.59 -5.81
N VAL A 29 -3.16 3.63 -5.56
CA VAL A 29 -3.61 3.96 -4.20
C VAL A 29 -4.26 2.72 -3.60
N GLY A 30 -3.85 2.34 -2.39
CA GLY A 30 -4.24 1.09 -1.74
C GLY A 30 -3.33 -0.11 -2.01
N ALA A 31 -2.33 -0.01 -2.91
CA ALA A 31 -1.32 -1.05 -3.02
C ALA A 31 -0.35 -0.99 -1.84
N VAL A 32 -0.27 -2.09 -1.11
CA VAL A 32 0.64 -2.29 0.01
C VAL A 32 1.96 -2.83 -0.56
N MET A 33 3.01 -2.04 -0.41
CA MET A 33 4.38 -2.46 -0.65
C MET A 33 4.93 -3.06 0.62
N TYR A 34 5.41 -4.29 0.54
CA TYR A 34 5.93 -5.03 1.70
C TYR A 34 7.33 -5.55 1.43
N TYR A 35 8.22 -5.34 2.38
CA TYR A 35 9.59 -5.80 2.36
C TYR A 35 9.94 -6.44 3.70
N LYS A 36 10.49 -7.64 3.65
CA LYS A 36 11.02 -8.36 4.81
C LYS A 36 12.48 -8.73 4.57
N SER A 37 13.31 -8.44 5.55
CA SER A 37 14.70 -8.86 5.63
C SER A 37 14.91 -9.77 6.85
N GLN A 38 16.15 -10.13 7.15
CA GLN A 38 16.48 -10.94 8.33
C GLN A 38 16.30 -10.21 9.65
N SER A 39 16.33 -8.87 9.66
CA SER A 39 16.25 -8.07 10.88
C SER A 39 15.16 -7.00 10.87
N HIS A 40 14.49 -6.76 9.74
CA HIS A 40 13.47 -5.72 9.62
C HIS A 40 12.32 -6.12 8.69
N GLU A 41 11.12 -5.69 9.04
CA GLU A 41 9.91 -5.72 8.20
C GLU A 41 9.39 -4.30 7.99
N VAL A 42 8.98 -3.97 6.77
CA VAL A 42 8.40 -2.68 6.42
C VAL A 42 7.22 -2.88 5.48
N ALA A 43 6.08 -2.25 5.80
CA ALA A 43 4.95 -2.12 4.89
C ALA A 43 4.60 -0.65 4.68
N THR A 44 4.35 -0.27 3.43
CA THR A 44 3.99 1.09 3.04
C THR A 44 2.77 1.06 2.12
N VAL A 45 1.83 1.99 2.31
CA VAL A 45 0.66 2.15 1.44
C VAL A 45 0.28 3.62 1.32
N ASP A 46 -0.06 4.04 0.10
CA ASP A 46 -0.71 5.32 -0.12
C ASP A 46 -2.24 5.17 0.06
N ILE A 47 -2.81 5.98 0.94
CA ILE A 47 -4.21 5.94 1.37
C ILE A 47 -4.92 7.22 0.94
N LYS A 48 -6.09 7.08 0.30
CA LYS A 48 -6.98 8.20 -0.08
C LYS A 48 -7.73 8.79 1.12
N ALA A 49 -6.99 9.36 2.07
CA ALA A 49 -7.53 10.10 3.20
C ALA A 49 -6.55 11.23 3.61
N PRO A 50 -7.04 12.26 4.33
CA PRO A 50 -6.15 13.23 4.97
C PRO A 50 -5.22 12.55 5.97
N ALA A 51 -3.94 12.95 6.00
CA ALA A 51 -2.93 12.42 6.92
C ALA A 51 -3.36 12.47 8.40
N SER A 52 -4.05 13.54 8.81
CA SER A 52 -4.61 13.67 10.15
C SER A 52 -5.60 12.55 10.49
N ASN A 53 -6.46 12.16 9.54
CA ASN A 53 -7.44 11.11 9.76
C ASN A 53 -6.76 9.74 9.86
N VAL A 54 -5.77 9.47 9.01
CA VAL A 54 -5.00 8.22 9.06
C VAL A 54 -4.24 8.11 10.39
N TYR A 55 -3.59 9.19 10.82
CA TYR A 55 -2.87 9.24 12.09
C TYR A 55 -3.78 9.00 13.29
N GLN A 56 -4.93 9.69 13.36
CA GLN A 56 -5.89 9.52 14.46
C GLN A 56 -6.48 8.09 14.48
N THR A 57 -6.73 7.50 13.32
CA THR A 57 -7.15 6.09 13.23
C THR A 57 -6.06 5.13 13.73
N ALA A 58 -4.80 5.34 13.35
CA ALA A 58 -3.68 4.54 13.84
C ALA A 58 -3.54 4.65 15.37
N LEU A 59 -3.58 5.88 15.91
CA LEU A 59 -3.52 6.13 17.35
C LEU A 59 -4.68 5.45 18.10
N LYS A 60 -5.90 5.53 17.57
CA LYS A 60 -7.07 4.84 18.13
C LYS A 60 -6.87 3.32 18.17
N ILE A 61 -6.37 2.73 17.08
CA ILE A 61 -6.12 1.29 17.00
C ILE A 61 -5.08 0.88 18.05
N VAL A 62 -3.95 1.60 18.13
CA VAL A 62 -2.89 1.36 19.12
C VAL A 62 -3.45 1.44 20.55
N ASN A 63 -4.11 2.54 20.91
CA ASN A 63 -4.65 2.74 22.26
C ASN A 63 -5.76 1.75 22.64
N SER A 64 -6.44 1.15 21.66
CA SER A 64 -7.49 0.16 21.89
C SER A 64 -6.98 -1.28 22.01
N ASN A 65 -5.69 -1.53 21.75
CA ASN A 65 -5.12 -2.87 21.72
C ASN A 65 -4.25 -3.09 22.96
N GLU A 66 -4.77 -3.87 23.92
CA GLU A 66 -4.08 -4.18 25.18
C GLU A 66 -2.76 -4.96 24.99
N ASN A 67 -2.52 -5.51 23.81
CA ASN A 67 -1.26 -6.20 23.49
C ASN A 67 -0.19 -5.27 22.87
N VAL A 68 -0.49 -3.98 22.71
CA VAL A 68 0.41 -3.00 22.10
C VAL A 68 0.66 -1.88 23.11
N ASP A 69 1.93 -1.69 23.44
CA ASP A 69 2.37 -0.58 24.29
C ASP A 69 2.75 0.61 23.41
N LEU A 70 2.14 1.77 23.66
CA LEU A 70 2.56 3.03 23.05
C LEU A 70 3.80 3.57 23.79
N VAL A 71 4.96 3.49 23.13
CA VAL A 71 6.24 3.94 23.70
C VAL A 71 6.45 5.44 23.49
N LYS A 72 6.07 5.95 22.32
CA LYS A 72 6.17 7.37 21.97
C LYS A 72 5.04 7.80 21.07
N GLN A 73 4.50 8.99 21.34
CA GLN A 73 3.56 9.69 20.47
C GLN A 73 4.14 11.06 20.12
N ASP A 74 4.31 11.34 18.82
CA ASP A 74 4.72 12.64 18.30
C ASP A 74 3.69 13.10 17.27
N ASP A 75 2.72 13.89 17.73
CA ASP A 75 1.60 14.37 16.92
C ASP A 75 2.05 15.30 15.79
N ALA A 76 3.11 16.08 16.02
CA ALA A 76 3.64 17.02 15.03
C ALA A 76 4.33 16.28 13.88
N ALA A 77 5.04 15.20 14.19
CA ALA A 77 5.68 14.33 13.20
C ALA A 77 4.75 13.24 12.65
N MET A 78 3.52 13.10 13.18
CA MET A 78 2.60 12.00 12.90
C MET A 78 3.27 10.63 13.01
N LEU A 79 3.97 10.45 14.14
CA LEU A 79 4.78 9.28 14.44
C LEU A 79 4.30 8.64 15.75
N LEU A 80 4.17 7.31 15.74
CA LEU A 80 3.95 6.48 16.91
C LEU A 80 5.05 5.43 16.97
N ASP A 81 5.76 5.34 18.09
CA ASP A 81 6.62 4.19 18.36
C ASP A 81 5.90 3.28 19.36
N ILE A 82 5.86 2.00 19.06
CA ILE A 82 5.13 1.00 19.82
C ILE A 82 6.02 -0.20 20.13
N ASN A 83 5.64 -0.96 21.14
CA ASN A 83 6.16 -2.29 21.39
C ASN A 83 4.98 -3.27 21.39
N GLN A 84 5.16 -4.44 20.79
CA GLN A 84 4.17 -5.52 20.90
C GLN A 84 4.92 -6.85 20.84
N ALA A 85 4.68 -7.72 21.82
CA ALA A 85 5.40 -8.99 22.02
C ALA A 85 6.92 -8.83 21.85
N ASP A 86 7.52 -7.92 22.63
CA ASP A 86 8.96 -7.63 22.66
C ASP A 86 9.58 -7.18 21.32
N THR A 87 8.73 -6.80 20.36
CA THR A 87 9.15 -6.28 19.05
C THR A 87 8.85 -4.79 18.96
N ALA A 88 9.89 -3.99 18.86
CA ALA A 88 9.78 -2.57 18.59
C ALA A 88 9.27 -2.32 17.17
N ALA A 89 8.32 -1.41 17.03
CA ALA A 89 7.81 -0.97 15.74
C ALA A 89 7.53 0.54 15.73
N SER A 90 7.49 1.11 14.54
CA SER A 90 7.16 2.51 14.31
C SER A 90 6.07 2.62 13.25
N ILE A 91 5.11 3.51 13.49
CA ILE A 91 4.01 3.84 12.59
C ILE A 91 4.17 5.31 12.23
N LYS A 92 4.40 5.59 10.95
CA LYS A 92 4.57 6.95 10.43
C LYS A 92 3.55 7.26 9.36
N ILE A 93 2.94 8.43 9.47
CA ILE A 93 2.02 8.94 8.45
C ILE A 93 2.65 10.19 7.83
N ALA A 94 2.79 10.21 6.50
CA ALA A 94 3.23 11.38 5.75
C ALA A 94 2.09 11.93 4.89
N LYS A 95 1.96 13.26 4.84
CA LYS A 95 1.06 13.92 3.88
C LYS A 95 1.70 13.90 2.50
N VAL A 96 1.04 13.27 1.53
CA VAL A 96 1.44 13.31 0.12
C VAL A 96 0.78 14.51 -0.57
N SER A 97 -0.52 14.69 -0.38
CA SER A 97 -1.27 15.84 -0.89
C SER A 97 -2.54 16.10 -0.06
N ASN A 98 -3.47 16.90 -0.56
CA ASN A 98 -4.78 17.06 0.08
C ASN A 98 -5.64 15.81 -0.17
N GLY A 99 -5.92 15.05 0.88
CA GLY A 99 -6.71 13.81 0.79
C GLY A 99 -5.94 12.57 0.33
N LEU A 100 -4.60 12.64 0.28
CA LEU A 100 -3.71 11.51 0.06
C LEU A 100 -2.59 11.52 1.09
N SER A 101 -2.34 10.38 1.72
CA SER A 101 -1.29 10.19 2.72
C SER A 101 -0.60 8.87 2.54
N GLN A 102 0.66 8.79 2.93
CA GLN A 102 1.41 7.54 2.98
C GLN A 102 1.45 7.05 4.42
N LEU A 103 1.05 5.80 4.63
CA LEU A 103 1.23 5.06 5.88
C LEU A 103 2.44 4.16 5.72
N THR A 104 3.38 4.24 6.64
CA THR A 104 4.50 3.29 6.76
C THR A 104 4.50 2.69 8.14
N ILE A 105 4.57 1.36 8.22
CA ILE A 105 4.83 0.62 9.45
C ILE A 105 6.14 -0.13 9.27
N SER A 106 7.05 0.02 10.23
CA SER A 106 8.33 -0.68 10.25
C SER A 106 8.54 -1.34 11.60
N ALA A 107 9.04 -2.57 11.63
CA ALA A 107 9.38 -3.28 12.85
C ALA A 107 10.73 -3.98 12.70
N ASP A 108 11.39 -4.22 13.83
CA ASP A 108 12.45 -5.23 13.86
C ASP A 108 11.82 -6.61 13.66
N SER A 109 12.45 -7.50 12.90
CA SER A 109 11.96 -8.86 12.77
C SER A 109 12.50 -9.71 13.92
N SER A 110 11.61 -10.39 14.64
CA SER A 110 12.00 -11.35 15.68
C SER A 110 12.89 -12.44 15.06
N THR A 111 14.05 -12.70 15.67
CA THR A 111 15.04 -13.73 15.27
C THR A 111 14.57 -15.17 15.42
N ASP A 112 13.33 -15.38 15.85
CA ASP A 112 12.74 -16.70 15.99
C ASP A 112 12.39 -17.20 14.59
N GLY A 113 13.38 -17.86 13.96
CA GLY A 113 13.32 -18.53 12.67
C GLY A 113 12.36 -19.72 12.65
N GLY A 114 11.10 -19.49 13.01
CA GLY A 114 9.98 -20.35 12.66
C GLY A 114 9.61 -20.11 11.21
N GLU A 115 10.04 -21.03 10.34
CA GLU A 115 9.59 -21.13 8.95
C GLU A 115 8.06 -21.04 8.88
N ASP A 116 7.62 -20.16 7.98
CA ASP A 116 6.39 -20.23 7.21
C ASP A 116 5.05 -20.26 7.97
N ASN A 117 4.20 -19.26 7.65
CA ASN A 117 2.75 -19.14 7.92
C ASN A 117 2.29 -18.24 9.08
N ALA A 118 3.16 -17.52 9.79
CA ALA A 118 2.71 -16.42 10.64
C ALA A 118 2.51 -15.15 9.79
N ASN A 119 1.28 -14.63 9.72
CA ASN A 119 1.00 -13.34 9.08
C ASN A 119 1.94 -12.26 9.64
N SER A 120 2.53 -11.44 8.77
CA SER A 120 3.38 -10.33 9.22
C SER A 120 2.53 -9.33 9.99
N ARG A 121 2.94 -9.03 11.24
CA ARG A 121 2.27 -8.06 12.11
C ARG A 121 2.29 -6.64 11.53
N VAL A 122 3.35 -6.32 10.79
CA VAL A 122 3.47 -5.06 10.06
C VAL A 122 2.39 -4.98 8.97
N LEU A 123 2.21 -6.06 8.21
CA LEU A 123 1.19 -6.15 7.16
C LEU A 123 -0.24 -6.12 7.74
N ASP A 124 -0.47 -6.86 8.81
CA ASP A 124 -1.75 -6.89 9.52
C ASP A 124 -2.11 -5.51 10.07
N GLY A 125 -1.13 -4.76 10.60
CA GLY A 125 -1.30 -3.38 11.06
C GLY A 125 -1.77 -2.45 9.95
N VAL A 126 -1.15 -2.55 8.76
CA VAL A 126 -1.57 -1.77 7.58
C VAL A 126 -3.00 -2.10 7.18
N PHE A 127 -3.34 -3.38 7.02
CA PHE A 127 -4.69 -3.78 6.62
C PHE A 127 -5.74 -3.42 7.67
N ARG A 128 -5.40 -3.47 8.97
CA ARG A 128 -6.29 -3.04 10.05
C ARG A 128 -6.62 -1.55 9.96
N ILE A 129 -5.61 -0.69 9.72
CA ILE A 129 -5.81 0.75 9.53
C ILE A 129 -6.65 1.02 8.28
N CYS A 130 -6.34 0.36 7.16
CA CYS A 130 -7.14 0.47 5.93
C CYS A 130 -8.61 0.10 6.16
N LYS A 131 -8.86 -1.02 6.86
CA LYS A 131 -10.21 -1.47 7.20
C LYS A 131 -10.98 -0.47 8.07
N GLU A 132 -10.35 0.08 9.11
CA GLU A 132 -10.98 1.07 10.00
C GLU A 132 -11.30 2.38 9.27
N LEU A 133 -10.50 2.74 8.27
CA LEU A 133 -10.75 3.88 7.38
C LEU A 133 -11.75 3.59 6.26
N ASN A 134 -12.25 2.36 6.14
CA ASN A 134 -13.09 1.90 5.02
C ASN A 134 -12.44 2.16 3.65
N VAL A 135 -11.13 1.95 3.55
CA VAL A 135 -10.37 2.01 2.29
C VAL A 135 -9.90 0.62 1.90
N GLU A 136 -9.93 0.36 0.59
CA GLU A 136 -9.46 -0.90 0.05
C GLU A 136 -7.93 -0.87 -0.05
N CYS A 137 -7.28 -1.84 0.59
CA CYS A 137 -5.84 -2.07 0.48
C CYS A 137 -5.58 -3.51 0.06
N ARG A 138 -4.61 -3.72 -0.83
CA ARG A 138 -4.22 -5.02 -1.36
C ARG A 138 -2.71 -5.10 -1.42
N LEU A 139 -2.13 -6.27 -1.13
CA LEU A 139 -0.70 -6.49 -1.36
C LEU A 139 -0.42 -6.29 -2.86
N SER A 140 0.62 -5.52 -3.19
CA SER A 140 1.06 -5.44 -4.58
C SER A 140 1.65 -6.78 -5.01
N GLU A 141 1.24 -7.23 -6.19
CA GLU A 141 1.88 -8.33 -6.91
C GLU A 141 3.23 -7.92 -7.50
#